data_AF-A0A958UTF3-F1
#
_entry.id   AF-A0A958UTF3-F1
#
_cell.length_a   1.000
_cell.length_b   1.000
_cell.length_c   1.000
_cell.angle_alpha   90.00
_cell.angle_beta   90.00
_cell.angle_gamma   90.00
#
_symmetry.space_group_name_H-M   'P 1'
#
loop_
_entity.id
_entity.type
_entity.pdbx_description
1 polymer ?
#
loop_
_entity_poly.entity_id
_entity_poly.type
_entity_poly.pdbx_seq_one_letter_code
_entity_poly.pdbx_strand_id
1 'polypeptide(L)'
;MKTKILYTAFLQILFFQMSCTEPYEIETVNYENVLVVESTITDELKPQIVKLSRTSSLEDTSVLIENNATVTVVSTNGDNFSFSQDNDTGFYISNQSFLARPN
;
A
#
# COMPACT_ATOMS: atom_id res chain seq x y z
N MET A 1 57.05 -33.95 5.52
CA MET A 1 56.27 -33.67 4.28
C MET A 1 54.77 -33.88 4.45
N LYS A 2 54.30 -35.02 4.96
CA LYS A 2 52.86 -35.33 5.12
C LYS A 2 52.08 -34.31 5.96
N THR A 3 52.66 -33.85 7.08
CA THR A 3 52.01 -32.85 7.96
C THR A 3 51.86 -31.49 7.29
N LYS A 4 52.85 -31.04 6.49
CA LYS A 4 52.75 -29.78 5.74
C LYS A 4 51.70 -29.85 4.64
N ILE A 5 51.61 -31.00 3.94
CA ILE A 5 50.58 -31.26 2.93
C ILE A 5 49.17 -31.25 3.56
N LEU A 6 49.03 -31.81 4.76
CA LEU A 6 47.77 -31.82 5.51
C LEU A 6 47.32 -30.39 5.88
N TYR A 7 48.25 -29.56 6.39
CA TYR A 7 47.95 -28.17 6.72
C TYR A 7 47.61 -27.32 5.50
N THR A 8 48.29 -27.52 4.36
CA THR A 8 47.96 -26.80 3.11
C THR A 8 46.60 -27.24 2.55
N ALA A 9 46.26 -28.52 2.63
CA ALA A 9 44.94 -29.02 2.21
C ALA A 9 43.82 -28.49 3.11
N PHE A 10 44.06 -28.41 4.42
CA PHE A 10 43.12 -27.84 5.37
C PHE A 10 42.89 -26.35 5.13
N LEU A 11 43.95 -25.59 4.82
CA LEU A 11 43.86 -24.16 4.47
C LEU A 11 43.06 -23.93 3.19
N GLN A 12 43.25 -24.78 2.16
CA GLN A 12 42.47 -24.72 0.93
C GLN A 12 40.98 -25.00 1.17
N ILE A 13 40.65 -26.01 1.98
CA ILE A 13 39.27 -26.33 2.35
C ILE A 13 38.60 -25.17 3.09
N LEU A 14 39.32 -24.48 3.96
CA LEU A 14 38.80 -23.32 4.70
C LEU A 14 38.45 -22.15 3.77
N PHE A 15 39.24 -21.94 2.71
CA PHE A 15 39.00 -20.90 1.70
C PHE A 15 37.73 -21.15 0.85
N PHE A 16 37.38 -22.41 0.58
CA PHE A 16 36.18 -22.77 -0.18
C PHE A 16 34.87 -22.54 0.60
N GLN A 17 34.92 -22.37 1.92
CA GLN A 17 33.73 -22.11 2.74
C GLN A 17 33.36 -20.61 2.81
N MET A 18 34.21 -19.72 2.28
CA MET A 18 33.99 -18.26 2.27
C MET A 18 33.20 -17.81 1.02
N SER A 19 32.09 -18.48 0.74
CA SER A 19 31.17 -18.10 -0.35
C SER A 19 30.19 -17.05 0.17
N CYS A 20 30.42 -15.78 -0.14
CA CYS A 20 29.43 -14.73 0.10
C CYS A 20 28.32 -14.82 -0.97
N THR A 21 27.06 -14.81 -0.54
CA THR A 21 25.90 -14.61 -1.42
C THR A 21 25.33 -13.24 -1.15
N GLU A 22 24.99 -12.50 -2.21
CA GLU A 22 24.28 -11.23 -2.08
C GLU A 22 22.78 -11.50 -1.91
N PRO A 23 22.09 -10.76 -1.03
CA PRO A 23 20.64 -10.82 -0.96
C PRO A 23 20.04 -10.25 -2.23
N TYR A 24 18.95 -10.87 -2.70
CA TYR A 24 18.17 -10.33 -3.81
C TYR A 24 17.22 -9.25 -3.28
N GLU A 25 17.41 -8.00 -3.72
CA GLU A 25 16.49 -6.90 -3.43
C GLU A 25 15.32 -6.94 -4.42
N ILE A 26 14.10 -6.96 -3.90
CA ILE A 26 12.88 -6.97 -4.73
C ILE A 26 12.57 -5.52 -5.09
N GLU A 27 12.57 -5.23 -6.39
CA GLU A 27 12.28 -3.91 -6.93
C GLU A 27 11.04 -3.90 -7.83
N THR A 28 10.42 -2.74 -7.95
CA THR A 28 9.25 -2.47 -8.79
C THR A 28 9.70 -2.36 -10.25
N VAL A 29 9.34 -3.34 -11.07
CA VAL A 29 9.76 -3.38 -12.48
C VAL A 29 8.94 -2.42 -13.35
N ASN A 30 7.63 -2.33 -13.13
CA ASN A 30 6.72 -1.45 -13.86
C ASN A 30 5.78 -0.78 -12.85
N TYR A 31 5.95 0.52 -12.64
CA TYR A 31 5.08 1.31 -11.79
C TYR A 31 4.00 2.02 -12.60
N GLU A 32 2.75 1.86 -12.17
CA GLU A 32 1.62 2.64 -12.67
C GLU A 32 0.99 3.43 -11.53
N ASN A 33 0.75 4.72 -11.77
CA ASN A 33 0.09 5.61 -10.82
C ASN A 33 -1.43 5.54 -11.04
N VAL A 34 -2.12 4.76 -10.20
CA VAL A 34 -3.56 4.50 -10.30
C VAL A 34 -4.27 5.05 -9.06
N LEU A 35 -5.47 5.61 -9.28
CA LEU A 35 -6.34 6.05 -8.19
C LEU A 35 -6.99 4.84 -7.52
N VAL A 36 -6.84 4.73 -6.21
CA VAL A 36 -7.49 3.75 -5.36
C VAL A 36 -8.62 4.43 -4.59
N VAL A 37 -9.81 3.85 -4.69
CA VAL A 37 -11.02 4.34 -4.00
C VAL A 37 -11.46 3.29 -2.99
N GLU A 38 -11.34 3.58 -1.70
CA GLU A 38 -11.78 2.70 -0.62
C GLU A 38 -12.92 3.36 0.15
N SER A 39 -14.05 2.66 0.29
CA SER A 39 -15.16 3.12 1.13
C SER A 39 -15.99 1.94 1.61
N THR A 40 -16.60 2.09 2.77
CA THR A 40 -17.61 1.19 3.30
C THR A 40 -18.81 2.02 3.71
N ILE A 41 -19.87 1.97 2.90
CA ILE A 41 -21.13 2.66 3.19
C ILE A 41 -22.03 1.71 3.97
N THR A 42 -22.45 2.11 5.18
CA THR A 42 -23.22 1.26 6.09
C THR A 42 -24.69 1.69 6.20
N ASP A 43 -25.52 0.85 6.81
CA ASP A 43 -26.93 1.10 7.13
C ASP A 43 -27.15 1.92 8.42
N GLU A 44 -26.06 2.44 8.99
CA GLU A 44 -26.09 3.32 10.15
C GLU A 44 -26.22 4.79 9.71
N LEU A 45 -27.12 5.55 10.34
CA LEU A 45 -27.31 6.97 10.03
C LEU A 45 -26.15 7.81 10.59
N LYS A 46 -25.10 7.98 9.78
CA LYS A 46 -23.91 8.77 10.15
C LYS A 46 -23.23 9.39 8.94
N PRO A 47 -22.27 10.31 9.13
CA PRO A 47 -21.38 10.71 8.06
C PRO A 47 -20.57 9.50 7.59
N GLN A 48 -20.62 9.24 6.29
CA GLN A 48 -19.89 8.15 5.64
C GLN A 48 -18.51 8.66 5.20
N ILE A 49 -17.57 7.74 5.01
CA ILE A 49 -16.17 8.06 4.71
C ILE A 49 -15.75 7.40 3.40
N VAL A 50 -15.07 8.16 2.55
CA VAL A 50 -14.37 7.69 1.36
C VAL A 50 -12.89 8.05 1.51
N LYS A 51 -12.01 7.05 1.39
CA LYS A 51 -10.58 7.25 1.37
C LYS A 51 -10.11 7.18 -0.07
N LEU A 52 -9.33 8.17 -0.47
CA LEU A 52 -8.69 8.19 -1.78
C LEU A 52 -7.18 8.14 -1.60
N SER A 53 -6.53 7.26 -2.35
CA SER A 53 -5.08 7.15 -2.39
C SER A 53 -4.57 6.86 -3.79
N ARG A 54 -3.26 6.99 -3.99
CA ARG A 54 -2.55 6.51 -5.16
C ARG A 54 -1.75 5.27 -4.82
N THR A 55 -1.60 4.40 -5.81
CA THR A 55 -0.63 3.30 -5.73
C THR A 55 0.78 3.85 -5.47
N SER A 56 1.57 3.12 -4.69
CA SER A 56 2.99 3.40 -4.46
C SER A 56 3.83 2.24 -5.01
N SER A 57 5.13 2.47 -5.19
CA SER A 57 6.06 1.39 -5.53
C SER A 57 6.31 0.51 -4.29
N LEU A 58 6.85 -0.69 -4.49
CA LEU A 58 7.07 -1.65 -3.39
C LEU A 58 8.05 -1.11 -2.33
N GLU A 59 9.01 -0.31 -2.75
CA GLU A 59 10.03 0.31 -1.89
C GLU A 59 9.45 1.47 -1.08
N ASP A 60 8.36 2.07 -1.58
CA ASP A 60 7.67 3.18 -0.93
C ASP A 60 6.59 2.66 0.02
N THR A 61 6.91 2.75 1.31
CA THR A 61 6.03 2.34 2.42
C THR A 61 5.02 3.42 2.81
N SER A 62 5.04 4.58 2.16
CA SER A 62 4.13 5.67 2.46
C SER A 62 2.77 5.49 1.76
N VAL A 63 1.70 5.92 2.44
CA VAL A 63 0.37 5.99 1.84
C VAL A 63 0.23 7.34 1.16
N LEU A 64 0.07 7.33 -0.16
CA LEU A 64 -0.11 8.54 -0.95
C LEU A 64 -1.59 8.94 -0.97
N ILE A 65 -1.99 9.88 -0.10
CA ILE A 65 -3.37 10.38 -0.03
C ILE A 65 -3.67 11.29 -1.24
N GLU A 66 -4.83 11.09 -1.87
CA GLU A 66 -5.29 11.95 -2.97
C GLU A 66 -6.10 13.14 -2.43
N ASN A 67 -5.59 14.36 -2.68
CA ASN A 67 -6.18 15.61 -2.20
C ASN A 67 -6.93 16.36 -3.30
N ASN A 68 -7.83 17.28 -2.92
CA ASN A 68 -8.57 18.16 -3.83
C ASN A 68 -9.43 17.42 -4.89
N ALA A 69 -9.96 16.26 -4.56
CA ALA A 69 -10.89 15.54 -5.42
C ALA A 69 -12.34 15.99 -5.19
N THR A 70 -13.18 15.84 -6.21
CA THR A 70 -14.64 15.93 -6.04
C THR A 70 -15.20 14.53 -5.86
N VAL A 71 -15.78 14.24 -4.69
CA VAL A 71 -16.31 12.92 -4.35
C VAL A 71 -17.82 13.00 -4.21
N THR A 72 -18.53 12.11 -4.91
CA THR A 72 -19.98 12.01 -4.86
C THR A 72 -20.40 10.55 -4.90
N VAL A 73 -21.29 10.15 -3.99
CA VAL A 73 -21.95 8.84 -4.02
C VAL A 73 -23.36 9.04 -4.54
N VAL A 74 -23.73 8.26 -5.56
CA VAL A 74 -25.05 8.31 -6.20
C VAL A 74 -25.82 7.03 -5.86
N SER A 75 -26.99 7.20 -5.28
CA SER A 75 -27.92 6.10 -4.96
C SER A 75 -28.69 5.65 -6.20
N THR A 76 -29.21 4.42 -6.19
CA THR A 76 -30.10 3.87 -7.23
C THR A 76 -31.38 4.70 -7.40
N ASN A 77 -31.82 5.40 -6.35
CA ASN A 77 -32.99 6.29 -6.39
C ASN A 77 -32.69 7.68 -6.98
N GLY A 78 -31.43 7.97 -7.33
CA GLY A 78 -31.00 9.27 -7.84
C GLY A 78 -30.56 10.28 -6.77
N ASP A 79 -30.51 9.88 -5.50
CA ASP A 79 -29.97 10.72 -4.41
C ASP A 79 -28.45 10.86 -4.55
N ASN A 80 -27.96 12.09 -4.44
CA ASN A 80 -26.53 12.42 -4.52
C ASN A 80 -25.99 12.90 -3.17
N PHE A 81 -24.92 12.27 -2.71
CA PHE A 81 -24.22 12.61 -1.48
C PHE A 81 -22.84 13.14 -1.80
N SER A 82 -22.62 14.43 -1.55
CA SER A 82 -21.31 15.07 -1.72
C SER A 82 -20.46 14.90 -0.46
N PHE A 83 -19.14 14.81 -0.65
CA PHE A 83 -18.17 14.68 0.43
C PHE A 83 -17.18 15.84 0.40
N SER A 84 -16.73 16.27 1.58
CA SER A 84 -15.66 17.26 1.74
C SER A 84 -14.44 16.61 2.37
N GLN A 85 -13.27 17.06 1.94
CA GLN A 85 -12.01 16.59 2.50
C GLN A 85 -11.82 17.13 3.92
N ASP A 86 -11.49 16.24 4.83
CA ASP A 86 -11.11 16.56 6.20
C ASP A 86 -9.63 16.94 6.25
N ASN A 87 -9.32 18.08 6.86
CA ASN A 87 -7.95 18.63 6.86
C ASN A 87 -6.99 17.87 7.78
N ASP A 88 -7.51 17.16 8.79
CA ASP A 88 -6.68 16.46 9.77
C ASP A 88 -6.30 15.05 9.28
N THR A 89 -7.25 14.34 8.67
CA THR A 89 -7.08 12.96 8.20
C THR A 89 -6.80 12.85 6.70
N GLY A 90 -7.18 13.85 5.90
CA GLY A 90 -7.15 13.81 4.45
C GLY A 90 -8.27 12.96 3.81
N PHE A 91 -9.16 12.36 4.60
CA PHE A 91 -10.27 11.55 4.10
C PHE A 91 -11.45 12.42 3.65
N TYR A 92 -12.30 11.87 2.80
CA TYR A 92 -13.51 12.55 2.36
C TYR A 92 -14.67 12.10 3.23
N ILE A 93 -15.30 13.05 3.91
CA ILE A 93 -16.44 12.82 4.82
C ILE A 93 -17.69 13.41 4.17
N SER A 94 -18.79 12.65 4.18
CA SER A 94 -20.05 13.11 3.59
C SER A 94 -20.58 14.35 4.30
N ASN A 95 -21.02 15.34 3.54
CA ASN A 95 -21.55 16.61 4.07
C ASN A 95 -22.85 16.43 4.87
N GLN A 96 -23.54 15.32 4.66
CA GLN A 96 -24.76 14.95 5.35
C GLN A 96 -24.68 13.48 5.79
N SER A 97 -25.24 13.17 6.96
CA SER A 97 -25.37 11.79 7.42
C SER A 97 -26.37 11.03 6.56
N PHE A 98 -26.01 9.82 6.15
CA PHE A 98 -26.91 8.94 5.40
C PHE A 98 -26.63 7.47 5.73
N LEU A 99 -27.57 6.61 5.36
CA LEU A 99 -27.47 5.17 5.53
C LEU A 99 -27.79 4.46 4.22
N ALA A 100 -27.05 3.40 3.92
CA ALA A 100 -27.39 2.48 2.84
C ALA A 100 -28.73 1.81 3.14
N ARG A 101 -29.61 1.77 2.14
CA ARG A 101 -30.87 1.04 2.21
C ARG A 101 -30.74 -0.24 1.39
N PRO A 102 -31.35 -1.36 1.83
CA PRO A 102 -31.45 -2.55 1.00
C PRO A 102 -32.20 -2.24 -0.29
N ASN A 103 -31.78 -2.90 -1.37
CA ASN A 103 -32.45 -2.85 -2.67
C ASN A 103 -33.72 -3.72 -2.69
#